data_AF-A0A849DLT7-F1
#
_entry.id   AF-A0A849DLT7-F1
#
_cell.length_a   1.000
_cell.length_b   1.000
_cell.length_c   1.000
_cell.angle_alpha   90.00
_cell.angle_beta   90.00
_cell.angle_gamma   90.00
#
_symmetry.space_group_name_H-M   'P 1'
#
loop_
_entity.id
_entity.type
_entity.pdbx_description
1 polymer ?
#
loop_
_entity_poly.entity_id
_entity_poly.type
_entity_poly.pdbx_seq_one_letter_code
_entity_poly.pdbx_strand_id
1 'polypeptide(L)'
;MSFFGQGQTQRNNPLLAQLEAAHQRRLSGQRIGLVRGRHLIDWVPTFQEWLGAGREDEALALLLEIIEAAEQIARVDAVPPPPEHTQRAVAIYQRRADESGELAVLERYAAACPFGAGDPMLLGRLRDLRGQ
;
A
#
# COMPACT_ATOMS: atom_id res chain seq x y z
N MET A 1 29.47 52.26 4.01
CA MET A 1 30.25 51.03 4.28
C MET A 1 29.29 49.98 4.80
N SER A 2 29.28 48.83 4.12
CA SER A 2 28.66 47.52 4.40
C SER A 2 28.85 47.04 5.87
N PHE A 3 28.17 46.06 6.48
CA PHE A 3 27.53 44.77 6.15
C PHE A 3 26.48 44.45 7.27
N PHE A 4 25.27 43.91 7.04
CA PHE A 4 24.86 42.49 6.92
C PHE A 4 25.44 41.47 7.94
N GLY A 5 24.57 40.63 8.53
CA GLY A 5 24.92 39.38 9.24
C GLY A 5 24.03 39.10 10.46
N GLN A 6 22.78 38.67 10.30
CA GLN A 6 22.34 37.25 10.31
C GLN A 6 22.77 36.41 11.50
N GLY A 7 21.76 35.83 12.17
CA GLY A 7 21.88 34.73 13.12
C GLY A 7 20.50 34.16 13.47
N GLN A 8 19.62 33.98 12.48
CA GLN A 8 18.35 33.27 12.68
C GLN A 8 18.68 31.78 12.86
N THR A 9 18.62 31.36 14.12
CA THR A 9 18.62 29.98 14.60
C THR A 9 17.77 29.09 13.70
N GLN A 10 18.43 28.18 12.98
CA GLN A 10 17.79 27.13 12.19
C GLN A 10 17.13 26.15 13.19
N ARG A 11 15.90 26.46 13.61
CA ARG A 11 15.07 25.55 14.40
C ARG A 11 14.77 24.33 13.54
N ASN A 12 15.31 23.17 13.92
CA ASN A 12 14.88 21.86 13.44
C ASN A 12 13.36 21.78 13.53
N ASN A 13 12.68 21.94 12.39
CA ASN A 13 11.24 21.92 12.31
C ASN A 13 10.81 20.49 11.98
N PRO A 14 10.29 19.71 12.95
CA PRO A 14 9.90 18.32 12.73
C PRO A 14 8.75 18.20 11.73
N LEU A 15 8.02 19.29 11.45
CA LEU A 15 6.96 19.34 10.46
C LEU A 15 7.52 19.36 9.03
N LEU A 16 8.67 20.01 8.81
CA LEU A 16 9.36 20.02 7.51
C LEU A 16 9.92 18.63 7.19
N ALA A 17 10.52 17.94 8.17
CA ALA A 17 11.00 16.57 7.99
C ALA A 17 9.86 15.57 7.70
N GLN A 18 8.69 15.77 8.31
CA GLN A 18 7.49 14.95 8.04
C GLN A 18 6.91 15.20 6.64
N LEU A 19 6.90 16.46 6.20
CA LEU A 19 6.46 16.84 4.85
C LEU A 19 7.44 16.36 3.78
N GLU A 20 8.75 16.43 4.05
CA GLU A 20 9.80 15.91 3.18
C GLU A 20 9.75 14.39 3.07
N ALA A 21 9.52 13.66 4.18
CA ALA A 21 9.33 12.22 4.13
C ALA A 21 8.06 11.81 3.37
N ALA A 22 6.96 12.56 3.53
CA ALA A 22 5.73 12.35 2.76
C ALA A 22 5.93 12.67 1.27
N HIS A 23 6.74 13.68 0.96
CA HIS A 23 7.09 14.07 -0.40
C HIS A 23 8.05 13.06 -1.05
N GLN A 24 9.06 12.57 -0.33
CA GLN A 24 9.98 11.55 -0.78
C GLN A 24 9.27 10.21 -1.03
N ARG A 25 8.33 9.80 -0.16
CA ARG A 25 7.44 8.63 -0.41
C ARG A 25 6.58 8.81 -1.66
N ARG A 26 6.12 10.04 -1.93
CA ARG A 26 5.39 10.37 -3.17
C ARG A 26 6.30 10.31 -4.40
N LEU A 27 7.56 10.74 -4.31
CA LEU A 27 8.49 10.77 -5.43
C LEU A 27 9.08 9.39 -5.76
N SER A 28 9.35 8.53 -4.78
CA SER A 28 9.78 7.15 -5.04
C SER A 28 8.63 6.29 -5.60
N GLY A 29 7.38 6.53 -5.18
CA GLY A 29 6.19 5.90 -5.76
C GLY A 29 5.89 6.30 -7.22
N GLN A 30 6.30 7.50 -7.65
CA GLN A 30 5.94 8.05 -8.97
C GLN A 30 6.51 7.31 -10.18
N ARG A 31 7.62 6.57 -10.06
CA ARG A 31 8.23 5.84 -11.19
C ARG A 31 7.92 4.34 -11.23
N ILE A 32 7.44 3.75 -10.13
CA ILE A 32 7.24 2.30 -9.98
C ILE A 32 5.75 1.97 -9.67
N GLY A 33 4.90 2.98 -9.40
CA GLY A 33 3.51 2.82 -8.98
C GLY A 33 2.43 3.06 -10.05
N LEU A 34 2.72 2.77 -11.33
CA LEU A 34 1.72 2.89 -12.41
C LEU A 34 0.97 1.56 -12.62
N VAL A 35 -0.35 1.62 -12.53
CA VAL A 35 -1.28 0.54 -12.90
C VAL A 35 -2.07 1.03 -14.10
N ARG A 36 -2.04 0.29 -15.22
CA ARG A 36 -2.71 0.66 -16.48
C ARG A 36 -2.42 2.10 -16.94
N GLY A 37 -1.18 2.55 -16.78
CA GLY A 37 -0.73 3.89 -17.17
C GLY A 37 -1.14 5.02 -16.21
N ARG A 38 -1.71 4.72 -15.05
CA ARG A 38 -2.16 5.69 -14.04
C ARG A 38 -1.60 5.36 -12.66
N HIS A 39 -1.35 6.38 -11.82
CA HIS A 39 -0.79 6.16 -10.47
C HIS A 39 -1.76 5.36 -9.59
N LEU A 40 -1.24 4.46 -8.75
CA LEU A 40 -2.04 3.56 -7.90
C LEU A 40 -3.09 4.28 -7.05
N ILE A 41 -2.75 5.47 -6.51
CA ILE A 41 -3.66 6.25 -5.64
C ILE A 41 -4.86 6.78 -6.41
N ASP A 42 -4.70 7.03 -7.70
CA ASP A 42 -5.75 7.62 -8.52
C ASP A 42 -6.82 6.57 -8.89
N TRP A 43 -6.53 5.28 -8.71
CA TRP A 43 -7.49 4.19 -8.87
C TRP A 43 -8.41 4.02 -7.67
N VAL A 44 -8.13 4.67 -6.53
CA VAL A 44 -8.92 4.53 -5.31
C VAL A 44 -10.40 4.92 -5.51
N PRO A 45 -10.73 6.08 -6.11
CA PRO A 45 -12.11 6.43 -6.39
C PRO A 45 -12.78 5.45 -7.37
N THR A 46 -12.04 4.98 -8.38
CA THR A 46 -12.56 4.08 -9.42
C THR A 46 -13.00 2.73 -8.85
N PHE A 47 -12.17 2.09 -8.02
CA PHE A 47 -12.59 0.80 -7.45
C PHE A 47 -13.74 0.97 -6.44
N GLN A 48 -13.78 2.09 -5.70
CA GLN A 48 -14.89 2.37 -4.77
C GLN A 48 -16.22 2.53 -5.51
N GLU A 49 -16.21 3.21 -6.66
CA GLU A 49 -17.37 3.32 -7.54
C GLU A 49 -17.83 1.94 -8.04
N TRP A 50 -16.89 1.09 -8.47
CA TRP A 50 -17.22 -0.26 -8.95
C TRP A 50 -17.78 -1.15 -7.85
N LEU A 51 -17.22 -1.10 -6.63
CA LEU A 51 -17.79 -1.80 -5.48
C LEU A 51 -19.21 -1.33 -5.18
N GLY A 52 -19.47 -0.01 -5.21
CA GLY A 52 -20.82 0.54 -5.04
C GLY A 52 -21.81 0.13 -6.13
N ALA A 53 -21.32 -0.12 -7.35
CA ALA A 53 -22.09 -0.58 -8.50
C ALA A 53 -22.26 -2.12 -8.57
N GLY A 54 -21.78 -2.87 -7.57
CA GLY A 54 -21.81 -4.34 -7.57
C GLY A 54 -20.84 -5.01 -8.55
N ARG A 55 -19.91 -4.23 -9.13
CA ARG A 55 -18.87 -4.69 -10.07
C ARG A 55 -17.66 -5.20 -9.30
N GLU A 56 -17.90 -6.15 -8.40
CA GLU A 56 -16.87 -6.63 -7.49
C GLU A 56 -15.75 -7.40 -8.22
N ASP A 57 -16.06 -8.05 -9.35
CA ASP A 57 -15.06 -8.79 -10.14
C ASP A 57 -14.04 -7.84 -10.75
N GLU A 58 -14.50 -6.76 -11.37
CA GLU A 58 -13.62 -5.75 -11.94
C GLU A 58 -12.85 -4.98 -10.86
N ALA A 59 -13.51 -4.71 -9.73
CA ALA A 59 -12.85 -4.08 -8.58
C ALA A 59 -11.74 -4.97 -8.01
N LEU A 60 -12.00 -6.28 -7.85
CA LEU A 60 -11.01 -7.23 -7.38
C LEU A 60 -9.84 -7.36 -8.38
N ALA A 61 -10.12 -7.48 -9.67
CA ALA A 61 -9.08 -7.55 -10.70
C ALA A 61 -8.15 -6.31 -10.66
N LEU A 62 -8.72 -5.11 -10.58
CA LEU A 62 -7.93 -3.88 -10.45
C LEU A 62 -7.15 -3.83 -9.14
N LEU A 63 -7.75 -4.29 -8.04
CA LEU A 63 -7.10 -4.30 -6.74
C LEU A 63 -5.90 -5.24 -6.70
N LEU A 64 -5.98 -6.40 -7.36
CA LEU A 64 -4.86 -7.34 -7.49
C LEU A 64 -3.70 -6.74 -8.30
N GLU A 65 -3.98 -5.95 -9.36
CA GLU A 65 -2.94 -5.21 -10.10
C GLU A 65 -2.28 -4.13 -9.22
N ILE A 66 -3.07 -3.44 -8.38
CA ILE A 66 -2.55 -2.46 -7.42
C ILE A 66 -1.65 -3.13 -6.37
N ILE A 67 -2.08 -4.28 -5.84
CA ILE A 67 -1.29 -5.07 -4.90
C ILE A 67 0.04 -5.47 -5.53
N GLU A 68 0.03 -5.94 -6.78
CA GLU A 68 1.25 -6.30 -7.50
C GLU A 68 2.24 -5.14 -7.63
N ALA A 69 1.77 -3.98 -8.08
CA ALA A 69 2.62 -2.80 -8.18
C ALA A 69 3.17 -2.38 -6.80
N ALA A 70 2.34 -2.44 -5.76
CA ALA A 70 2.74 -2.09 -4.40
C ALA A 70 3.80 -3.06 -3.83
N GLU A 71 3.67 -4.36 -4.08
CA GLU A 71 4.64 -5.37 -3.67
C GLU A 71 5.98 -5.21 -4.40
N GLN A 72 5.96 -4.85 -5.68
CA GLN A 72 7.18 -4.57 -6.44
C GLN A 72 7.95 -3.38 -5.84
N ILE A 73 7.23 -2.30 -5.48
CA ILE A 73 7.82 -1.14 -4.79
C ILE A 73 8.38 -1.58 -3.43
N ALA A 74 7.57 -2.27 -2.63
CA ALA A 74 7.94 -2.75 -1.30
C ALA A 74 9.21 -3.60 -1.31
N ARG A 75 9.37 -4.45 -2.33
CA ARG A 75 10.57 -5.28 -2.53
C ARG A 75 11.81 -4.45 -2.83
N VAL A 76 11.70 -3.40 -3.64
CA VAL A 76 12.82 -2.51 -3.97
C VAL A 76 13.24 -1.70 -2.75
N ASP A 77 12.26 -1.20 -1.99
CA ASP A 77 12.49 -0.34 -0.83
C ASP A 77 12.76 -1.14 0.47
N ALA A 78 12.69 -2.47 0.41
CA ALA A 78 12.83 -3.38 1.56
C ALA A 78 11.90 -3.03 2.74
N VAL A 79 10.68 -2.59 2.43
CA VAL A 79 9.61 -2.26 3.38
C VAL A 79 8.43 -3.20 3.16
N PRO A 80 7.53 -3.41 4.14
CA PRO A 80 6.30 -4.13 3.88
C PRO A 80 5.40 -3.37 2.90
N PRO A 81 4.67 -4.06 2.01
CA PRO A 81 3.67 -3.42 1.17
C PRO A 81 2.54 -2.81 2.01
N PRO A 82 1.90 -1.73 1.55
CA PRO A 82 0.76 -1.14 2.25
C PRO A 82 -0.38 -2.16 2.44
N PRO A 83 -0.83 -2.42 3.68
CA PRO A 83 -1.80 -3.48 3.96
C PRO A 83 -3.21 -3.17 3.47
N GLU A 84 -3.55 -1.90 3.22
CA GLU A 84 -4.92 -1.44 2.94
C GLU A 84 -5.47 -2.02 1.63
N HIS A 85 -4.61 -2.36 0.67
CA HIS A 85 -5.04 -2.98 -0.58
C HIS A 85 -5.32 -4.47 -0.38
N THR A 86 -4.45 -5.18 0.32
CA THR A 86 -4.63 -6.59 0.68
C THR A 86 -5.85 -6.79 1.58
N GLN A 87 -6.07 -5.94 2.59
CA GLN A 87 -7.24 -6.00 3.46
C GLN A 87 -8.55 -5.87 2.68
N ARG A 88 -8.60 -4.99 1.66
CA ARG A 88 -9.78 -4.86 0.80
C ARG A 88 -10.01 -6.09 -0.07
N ALA A 89 -8.94 -6.72 -0.58
CA ALA A 89 -9.05 -7.94 -1.37
C ALA A 89 -9.56 -9.11 -0.49
N VAL A 90 -9.01 -9.26 0.72
CA VAL A 90 -9.49 -10.19 1.74
C VAL A 90 -10.98 -9.99 2.01
N ALA A 91 -11.42 -8.75 2.23
CA ALA A 91 -12.84 -8.47 2.46
C ALA A 91 -13.74 -8.86 1.26
N ILE A 92 -13.26 -8.71 0.02
CA ILE A 92 -13.99 -9.17 -1.18
C ILE A 92 -14.07 -10.70 -1.20
N TYR A 93 -12.96 -11.41 -0.99
CA TYR A 93 -12.93 -12.87 -0.96
C TYR A 93 -13.82 -13.45 0.15
N GLN A 94 -13.82 -12.84 1.34
CA GLN A 94 -14.71 -13.22 2.44
C GLN A 94 -16.19 -13.07 2.08
N ARG A 95 -16.59 -11.97 1.42
CA ARG A 95 -17.98 -11.80 0.96
C ARG A 95 -18.41 -12.85 -0.06
N ARG A 96 -17.45 -13.37 -0.84
CA ARG A 96 -17.68 -14.44 -1.84
C ARG A 96 -17.62 -15.85 -1.25
N ALA A 97 -17.29 -15.99 0.04
CA ALA A 97 -16.93 -17.26 0.66
C ALA A 97 -15.84 -18.02 -0.13
N ASP A 98 -14.90 -17.27 -0.73
CA ASP A 98 -13.76 -17.82 -1.47
C ASP A 98 -12.51 -17.84 -0.58
N GLU A 99 -12.41 -18.88 0.25
CA GLU A 99 -11.26 -19.09 1.13
C GLU A 99 -9.96 -19.32 0.36
N SER A 100 -10.03 -19.92 -0.83
CA SER A 100 -8.83 -20.17 -1.64
C SER A 100 -8.22 -18.87 -2.13
N GLY A 101 -9.05 -17.94 -2.60
CA GLY A 101 -8.63 -16.59 -2.96
C GLY A 101 -8.13 -15.78 -1.77
N GLU A 102 -8.81 -15.89 -0.62
CA GLU A 102 -8.38 -15.24 0.63
C GLU A 102 -6.99 -15.72 1.06
N LEU A 103 -6.77 -17.05 1.08
CA LEU A 103 -5.48 -17.64 1.44
C LEU A 103 -4.39 -17.18 0.48
N ALA A 104 -4.64 -17.25 -0.84
CA ALA A 104 -3.66 -16.89 -1.85
C ALA A 104 -3.18 -15.43 -1.70
N VAL A 105 -4.09 -14.48 -1.47
CA VAL A 105 -3.70 -13.07 -1.32
C VAL A 105 -2.96 -12.81 0.00
N LEU A 106 -3.29 -13.52 1.07
CA LEU A 106 -2.60 -13.42 2.36
C LEU A 106 -1.19 -14.01 2.31
N GLU A 107 -1.02 -15.16 1.66
CA GLU A 107 0.29 -15.78 1.45
C GLU A 107 1.21 -14.89 0.63
N ARG A 108 0.66 -14.29 -0.43
CA ARG A 108 1.37 -13.34 -1.29
C ARG A 108 1.84 -12.12 -0.50
N TYR A 109 0.98 -11.54 0.33
CA TYR A 109 1.35 -10.43 1.22
C TYR A 109 2.45 -10.81 2.20
N ALA A 110 2.33 -11.97 2.86
CA ALA A 110 3.35 -12.46 3.80
C ALA A 110 4.70 -12.68 3.12
N ALA A 111 4.72 -13.18 1.89
CA ALA A 111 5.93 -13.38 1.09
C ALA A 111 6.57 -12.07 0.62
N ALA A 112 5.77 -11.01 0.45
CA ALA A 112 6.26 -9.68 0.09
C ALA A 112 6.78 -8.87 1.29
N CYS A 113 6.47 -9.29 2.52
CA CYS A 113 6.96 -8.63 3.73
C CYS A 113 8.40 -9.07 4.07
N PRO A 114 9.29 -8.13 4.45
CA PRO A 114 10.55 -8.47 5.10
C PRO A 114 10.34 -9.29 6.38
N PHE A 115 11.35 -10.06 6.79
CA PHE A 115 11.25 -10.92 7.97
C PHE A 115 10.86 -10.14 9.24
N GLY A 116 9.80 -10.57 9.92
CA GLY A 116 9.29 -9.93 11.13
C GLY A 116 8.53 -8.61 10.88
N ALA A 117 8.36 -8.20 9.62
CA ALA A 117 7.52 -7.09 9.23
C ALA A 117 6.16 -7.57 8.69
N GLY A 118 5.23 -6.65 8.51
CA GLY A 118 3.89 -6.92 8.00
C GLY A 118 2.79 -6.53 8.98
N ASP A 119 1.57 -6.64 8.53
CA ASP A 119 0.40 -6.22 9.30
C ASP A 119 -0.05 -7.38 10.19
N PRO A 120 -0.13 -7.20 11.53
CA PRO A 120 -0.45 -8.28 12.46
C PRO A 120 -1.82 -8.92 12.20
N MET A 121 -2.79 -8.16 11.70
CA MET A 121 -4.14 -8.66 11.45
C MET A 121 -4.14 -9.60 10.23
N LEU A 122 -3.48 -9.20 9.13
CA LEU A 122 -3.34 -10.05 7.94
C LEU A 122 -2.53 -11.32 8.24
N LEU A 123 -1.41 -11.20 8.95
CA LEU A 123 -0.58 -12.35 9.31
C LEU A 123 -1.27 -13.27 10.33
N GLY A 124 -2.06 -12.71 11.24
CA GLY A 124 -2.93 -13.47 12.14
C GLY A 124 -3.96 -14.28 11.36
N ARG A 125 -4.69 -13.63 10.45
CA ARG A 125 -5.69 -14.29 9.60
C ARG A 125 -5.09 -15.42 8.75
N LEU A 126 -3.90 -15.22 8.20
CA LEU A 126 -3.18 -16.27 7.46
C LEU A 126 -2.90 -17.51 8.35
N ARG A 127 -2.51 -17.29 9.60
CA ARG A 127 -2.26 -18.38 10.55
C ARG A 127 -3.55 -19.15 10.85
N ASP A 128 -4.66 -18.44 11.03
CA ASP A 128 -5.96 -19.05 11.29
C ASP A 128 -6.43 -19.91 10.11
N LEU A 129 -6.23 -19.46 8.86
CA LEU A 129 -6.57 -20.24 7.67
C LEU A 129 -5.68 -21.48 7.48
N ARG A 130 -4.39 -21.40 7.84
CA ARG A 130 -3.47 -22.55 7.74
C ARG A 130 -3.62 -23.58 8.87
N GLY A 131 -4.25 -23.20 9.98
CA GLY A 131 -4.45 -24.04 11.15
C GLY A 131 -5.78 -24.81 11.16
N GLN A 132 -6.63 -24.63 10.14
CA GLN A 132 -7.89 -25.35 9.93
C GLN A 132 -7.65 -26.65 9.14
#